data_AF-A0A0G0MZ88-F1
#
_entry.id   AF-A0A0G0MZ88-F1
#
_cell.length_a   1.000
_cell.length_b   1.000
_cell.length_c   1.000
_cell.angle_alpha   90.00
_cell.angle_beta   90.00
_cell.angle_gamma   90.00
#
_symmetry.space_group_name_H-M   'P 1'
#
loop_
_entity.id
_entity.type
_entity.pdbx_description
1 polymer ?
#
loop_
_entity_poly.entity_id
_entity_poly.type
_entity_poly.pdbx_seq_one_letter_code
_entity_poly.pdbx_strand_id
1 'polypeptide(L)'
;MGFDYVFDTNLGADITIMEEANELVYRLTKNKNLPMFTTCCPTWYTYIERLYPELIPHLSTVKSPQAILASIVKTYFAEKNKIPLERLVHVVIAPCEMKKEEAKKPDLWVHKDIPNLDYVLTTKETVELINTLKIDFKAAGENAQNPQSLEFDSPLGLASGAGAIFGTTGGVMEAALRTAYFFLTGKNLQKFEIQGIRNTEFKREGKLTIGGHKLNILTVNSLKEITPILNELKQTGKSKYHFIEVMNCPKGCIGGTGQWTNDQEILAKRRNALFAYDKEHKYRTSHDNEFVKQLYKEYFGKLGSKKAHEILHAKYIDRSEEESENFTCQWP
;
A
#
# COMPACT_ATOMS: atom_id res chain seq x y z
N MET A 1 -2.64 25.51 6.90
CA MET A 1 -1.93 24.64 7.86
C MET A 1 -0.41 24.83 7.79
N GLY A 2 0.15 25.40 6.71
CA GLY A 2 1.55 25.81 6.66
C GLY A 2 2.53 24.75 6.15
N PHE A 3 2.04 23.70 5.49
CA PHE A 3 2.90 22.75 4.78
C PHE A 3 3.45 23.38 3.49
N ASP A 4 4.75 23.22 3.25
CA ASP A 4 5.42 23.72 2.05
C ASP A 4 5.12 22.88 0.80
N TYR A 5 4.86 21.57 0.99
CA TYR A 5 4.55 20.61 -0.06
C TYR A 5 3.44 19.64 0.38
N VAL A 6 2.55 19.28 -0.55
CA VAL A 6 1.44 18.34 -0.36
C VAL A 6 1.49 17.28 -1.47
N PHE A 7 1.79 16.03 -1.09
CA PHE A 7 1.91 14.91 -2.02
C PHE A 7 0.77 13.90 -1.86
N ASP A 8 0.58 13.04 -2.86
CA ASP A 8 -0.41 11.96 -2.83
C ASP A 8 0.24 10.60 -2.57
N THR A 9 -0.21 9.90 -1.52
CA THR A 9 0.23 8.53 -1.20
C THR A 9 -0.09 7.53 -2.32
N ASN A 10 -1.04 7.85 -3.20
CA ASN A 10 -1.33 7.03 -4.37
C ASN A 10 -0.12 6.87 -5.30
N LEU A 11 0.81 7.82 -5.35
CA LEU A 11 2.08 7.62 -6.06
C LEU A 11 2.94 6.55 -5.38
N GLY A 12 3.00 6.59 -4.05
CA GLY A 12 3.65 5.51 -3.28
C GLY A 12 3.01 4.16 -3.60
N ALA A 13 1.69 4.11 -3.77
CA ALA A 13 0.98 2.90 -4.16
C ALA A 13 1.32 2.46 -5.58
N ASP A 14 1.45 3.37 -6.55
CA ASP A 14 1.90 3.02 -7.90
C ASP A 14 3.29 2.37 -7.88
N ILE A 15 4.22 2.90 -7.09
CA ILE A 15 5.56 2.33 -6.96
C ILE A 15 5.50 0.96 -6.26
N THR A 16 4.68 0.80 -5.20
CA THR A 16 4.42 -0.49 -4.56
C THR A 16 3.90 -1.50 -5.60
N ILE A 17 2.91 -1.14 -6.41
CA ILE A 17 2.30 -2.00 -7.42
C ILE A 17 3.34 -2.45 -8.46
N MET A 18 4.22 -1.55 -8.89
CA MET A 18 5.27 -1.87 -9.85
C MET A 18 6.26 -2.93 -9.32
N GLU A 19 6.73 -2.77 -8.08
CA GLU A 19 7.66 -3.74 -7.47
C GLU A 19 6.94 -5.03 -7.06
N GLU A 20 5.72 -4.97 -6.53
CA GLU A 20 4.95 -6.17 -6.13
C GLU A 20 4.58 -7.00 -7.35
N ALA A 21 4.18 -6.37 -8.45
CA ALA A 21 3.91 -7.07 -9.70
C ALA A 21 5.18 -7.73 -10.27
N ASN A 22 6.32 -7.03 -10.21
CA ASN A 22 7.61 -7.58 -10.62
C ASN A 22 8.02 -8.79 -9.75
N GLU A 23 7.88 -8.67 -8.42
CA GLU A 23 8.14 -9.76 -7.47
C GLU A 23 7.19 -10.94 -7.68
N LEU A 24 5.90 -10.70 -7.90
CA LEU A 24 4.90 -11.72 -8.19
C LEU A 24 5.25 -12.47 -9.48
N VAL A 25 5.53 -11.75 -10.57
CA VAL A 25 5.93 -12.36 -11.85
C VAL A 25 7.17 -13.22 -11.66
N TYR A 26 8.20 -12.72 -10.96
CA TYR A 26 9.39 -13.49 -10.66
C TYR A 26 9.08 -14.79 -9.88
N ARG A 27 8.29 -14.70 -8.79
CA ARG A 27 7.91 -15.85 -7.96
C ARG A 27 7.10 -16.88 -8.74
N LEU A 28 6.18 -16.43 -9.60
CA LEU A 28 5.38 -17.30 -10.47
C LEU A 28 6.23 -18.01 -11.53
N THR A 29 7.13 -17.29 -12.21
CA THR A 29 8.01 -17.87 -13.24
C THR A 29 9.04 -18.83 -12.65
N LYS A 30 9.52 -18.58 -11.43
CA LYS A 30 10.50 -19.44 -10.74
C LYS A 30 9.88 -20.48 -9.82
N ASN A 31 8.56 -20.48 -9.65
CA ASN A 31 7.83 -21.29 -8.68
C ASN A 31 8.48 -21.25 -7.28
N LYS A 32 8.79 -20.03 -6.81
CA LYS A 32 9.56 -19.79 -5.57
C LYS A 32 8.70 -19.05 -4.55
N ASN A 33 8.70 -19.55 -3.31
CA ASN A 33 8.05 -18.91 -2.16
C ASN A 33 6.58 -18.53 -2.42
N LEU A 34 5.80 -19.49 -2.96
CA LEU A 34 4.36 -19.36 -3.18
C LEU A 34 3.58 -20.08 -2.07
N PRO A 35 2.47 -19.53 -1.56
CA PRO A 35 1.81 -18.31 -2.02
C PRO A 35 2.61 -17.06 -1.66
N MET A 36 2.49 -16.00 -2.45
CA MET A 36 2.99 -14.68 -2.08
C MET A 36 1.89 -13.94 -1.31
N PHE A 37 2.22 -13.38 -0.15
CA PHE A 37 1.34 -12.53 0.64
C PHE A 37 1.68 -11.05 0.43
N THR A 38 0.67 -10.19 0.25
CA THR A 38 0.90 -8.73 0.28
C THR A 38 1.28 -8.26 1.69
N THR A 39 1.95 -7.12 1.80
CA THR A 39 2.51 -6.64 3.09
C THR A 39 2.22 -5.18 3.42
N CYS A 40 1.28 -4.56 2.73
CA CYS A 40 0.94 -3.16 2.96
C CYS A 40 0.22 -2.88 4.30
N CYS A 41 -0.35 -3.92 4.93
CA CYS A 41 -1.01 -3.85 6.23
C CYS A 41 -0.01 -4.15 7.37
N PRO A 42 0.32 -3.15 8.23
CA PRO A 42 1.30 -3.35 9.30
C PRO A 42 0.91 -4.36 10.36
N THR A 43 -0.38 -4.45 10.68
CA THR A 43 -0.88 -5.50 11.57
C THR A 43 -0.62 -6.90 11.01
N TRP A 44 -0.75 -7.06 9.69
CA TRP A 44 -0.61 -8.36 9.03
C TRP A 44 0.82 -8.89 9.07
N TYR A 45 1.81 -8.12 8.58
CA TYR A 45 3.18 -8.64 8.59
C TYR A 45 3.71 -8.76 10.02
N THR A 46 3.31 -7.89 10.95
CA THR A 46 3.68 -8.03 12.38
C THR A 46 3.08 -9.31 12.99
N TYR A 47 1.86 -9.68 12.59
CA TYR A 47 1.24 -10.95 13.00
C TYR A 47 2.05 -12.15 12.51
N ILE A 48 2.58 -12.10 11.28
CA ILE A 48 3.48 -13.13 10.75
C ILE A 48 4.83 -13.15 11.46
N GLU A 49 5.49 -12.00 11.64
CA GLU A 49 6.77 -11.87 12.36
C GLU A 49 6.74 -12.53 13.75
N ARG A 50 5.59 -12.48 14.43
CA ARG A 50 5.44 -12.98 15.80
C ARG A 50 4.91 -14.40 15.91
N LEU A 51 3.91 -14.77 15.10
CA LEU A 51 3.17 -16.02 15.29
C LEU A 51 3.47 -17.08 14.24
N TYR A 52 4.01 -16.68 13.09
CA TYR A 52 4.36 -17.56 11.98
C TYR A 52 5.68 -17.14 11.31
N PRO A 53 6.78 -16.93 12.07
CA PRO A 53 8.04 -16.42 11.51
C PRO A 53 8.58 -17.33 10.39
N GLU A 54 8.30 -18.63 10.42
CA GLU A 54 8.65 -19.57 9.34
C GLU A 54 7.99 -19.25 8.00
N LEU A 55 6.90 -18.47 8.00
CA LEU A 55 6.19 -18.04 6.80
C LEU A 55 6.67 -16.68 6.26
N ILE A 56 7.63 -16.02 6.91
CA ILE A 56 8.25 -14.77 6.42
C ILE A 56 8.70 -14.86 4.95
N PRO A 57 9.30 -15.97 4.44
CA PRO A 57 9.69 -16.07 3.03
C PRO A 57 8.54 -15.89 2.03
N HIS A 58 7.29 -16.12 2.45
CA HIS A 58 6.10 -15.93 1.65
C HIS A 58 5.61 -14.48 1.60
N LEU A 59 6.05 -13.62 2.51
CA LEU A 59 5.74 -12.18 2.48
C LEU A 59 6.39 -11.50 1.27
N SER A 60 5.63 -10.64 0.60
CA SER A 60 6.13 -9.63 -0.34
C SER A 60 7.17 -8.78 0.35
N THR A 61 8.32 -8.57 -0.28
CA THR A 61 9.37 -7.75 0.33
C THR A 61 9.12 -6.26 0.12
N VAL A 62 8.12 -5.87 -0.66
CA VAL A 62 7.87 -4.47 -1.01
C VAL A 62 7.28 -3.71 0.19
N LYS A 63 7.79 -2.50 0.46
CA LYS A 63 7.28 -1.62 1.52
C LYS A 63 5.86 -1.14 1.19
N SER A 64 5.11 -0.75 2.21
CA SER A 64 3.78 -0.16 2.03
C SER A 64 3.84 1.20 1.30
N PRO A 65 2.73 1.67 0.68
CA PRO A 65 2.70 2.94 -0.05
C PRO A 65 3.21 4.14 0.75
N GLN A 66 2.84 4.24 2.04
CA GLN A 66 3.32 5.26 2.96
C GLN A 66 4.84 5.18 3.14
N ALA A 67 5.35 3.98 3.43
CA ALA A 67 6.78 3.77 3.68
C ALA A 67 7.61 3.99 2.41
N ILE A 68 7.09 3.63 1.23
CA ILE A 68 7.70 3.94 -0.06
C ILE A 68 7.75 5.45 -0.29
N LEU A 69 6.62 6.15 -0.22
CA LEU A 69 6.59 7.59 -0.47
C LEU A 69 7.52 8.33 0.51
N ALA A 70 7.51 7.94 1.78
CA ALA A 70 8.43 8.48 2.79
C ALA A 70 9.90 8.24 2.43
N SER A 71 10.24 7.05 1.93
CA SER A 71 11.58 6.73 1.43
C SER A 71 11.96 7.61 0.23
N ILE A 72 11.05 7.83 -0.72
CA ILE A 72 11.26 8.70 -1.90
C ILE A 72 11.45 10.16 -1.49
N VAL A 73 10.66 10.65 -0.53
CA VAL A 73 10.76 12.03 -0.03
C VAL A 73 12.14 12.29 0.61
N LYS A 74 12.60 11.39 1.47
CA LYS A 74 13.89 11.51 2.18
C LYS A 74 15.10 11.08 1.35
N THR A 75 14.90 10.65 0.10
CA THR A 75 15.99 10.31 -0.82
C THR A 75 15.87 11.15 -2.09
N TYR A 76 15.21 10.65 -3.12
CA TYR A 76 15.07 11.29 -4.43
C TYR A 76 14.65 12.77 -4.34
N PHE A 77 13.60 13.09 -3.58
CA PHE A 77 13.10 14.47 -3.50
C PHE A 77 14.07 15.39 -2.76
N ALA A 78 14.56 14.96 -1.59
CA ALA A 78 15.54 15.72 -0.81
C ALA A 78 16.84 15.95 -1.60
N GLU A 79 17.37 14.92 -2.25
CA GLU A 79 18.58 15.00 -3.09
C GLU A 79 18.38 15.94 -4.28
N LYS A 80 17.27 15.79 -5.02
CA LYS A 80 16.98 16.61 -6.21
C LYS A 80 16.78 18.09 -5.88
N ASN A 81 16.16 18.39 -4.74
CA ASN A 81 15.92 19.76 -4.27
C ASN A 81 17.02 20.29 -3.35
N LYS A 82 18.07 19.50 -3.07
CA LYS A 82 19.18 19.86 -2.17
C LYS A 82 18.69 20.29 -0.78
N ILE A 83 17.67 19.61 -0.26
CA ILE A 83 17.09 19.87 1.06
C ILE A 83 17.83 18.99 2.09
N PRO A 84 18.50 19.58 3.10
CA PRO A 84 19.08 18.81 4.19
C PRO A 84 18.01 18.05 4.97
N LEU A 85 18.27 16.78 5.34
CA LEU A 85 17.28 15.91 5.99
C LEU A 85 16.83 16.45 7.34
N GLU A 86 17.70 17.18 8.04
CA GLU A 86 17.43 17.81 9.34
C GLU A 86 16.40 18.96 9.23
N ARG A 87 16.20 19.46 8.01
CA ARG A 87 15.22 20.51 7.70
C ARG A 87 13.95 19.97 7.04
N LEU A 88 13.87 18.66 6.81
CA LEU A 88 12.74 18.03 6.16
C LEU A 88 11.91 17.32 7.21
N VAL A 89 10.72 17.85 7.50
CA VAL A 89 9.70 17.17 8.30
C VAL A 89 8.64 16.61 7.35
N HIS A 90 8.42 15.30 7.42
CA HIS A 90 7.44 14.60 6.61
C HIS A 90 6.28 14.10 7.48
N VAL A 91 5.07 14.50 7.11
CA VAL A 91 3.82 14.12 7.79
C VAL A 91 2.92 13.38 6.81
N VAL A 92 2.34 12.26 7.24
CA VAL A 92 1.34 11.51 6.46
C VAL A 92 0.01 11.51 7.17
N ILE A 93 -1.06 11.67 6.40
CA ILE A 93 -2.43 11.43 6.86
C ILE A 93 -2.83 10.02 6.42
N ALA A 94 -3.09 9.13 7.39
CA ALA A 94 -3.40 7.73 7.14
C ALA A 94 -4.74 7.32 7.78
N PRO A 95 -5.47 6.37 7.19
CA PRO A 95 -6.74 5.92 7.76
C PRO A 95 -6.58 4.94 8.94
N CYS A 96 -5.36 4.69 9.42
CA CYS A 96 -5.05 3.60 10.34
C CYS A 96 -4.03 4.03 11.40
N GLU A 97 -4.28 3.70 12.66
CA GLU A 97 -3.37 4.03 13.76
C GLU A 97 -2.08 3.22 13.70
N MET A 98 -2.13 1.95 13.25
CA MET A 98 -0.94 1.10 13.12
C MET A 98 0.08 1.63 12.09
N LYS A 99 -0.30 2.60 11.26
CA LYS A 99 0.64 3.32 10.40
C LYS A 99 1.61 4.22 11.18
N LYS A 100 1.25 4.64 12.40
CA LYS A 100 2.16 5.31 13.34
C LYS A 100 3.27 4.35 13.79
N GLU A 101 2.90 3.12 14.12
CA GLU A 101 3.87 2.09 14.54
C GLU A 101 4.75 1.64 13.36
N GLU A 102 4.19 1.53 12.16
CA GLU A 102 5.00 1.28 10.95
C GLU A 102 6.07 2.36 10.75
N ALA A 103 5.73 3.64 10.93
CA ALA A 103 6.67 4.75 10.76
C ALA A 103 7.87 4.66 11.72
N LYS A 104 7.67 4.08 12.91
CA LYS A 104 8.70 3.94 13.95
C LYS A 104 9.62 2.73 13.75
N LYS A 105 9.34 1.81 12.81
CA LYS A 105 10.15 0.60 12.60
C LYS A 105 11.48 0.95 11.91
N PRO A 106 12.65 0.79 12.60
CA PRO A 106 13.95 1.13 12.01
C PRO A 106 14.29 0.28 10.78
N ASP A 107 13.79 -0.95 10.71
CA ASP A 107 13.96 -1.86 9.57
C ASP A 107 13.35 -1.34 8.25
N LEU A 108 12.49 -0.32 8.33
CA LEU A 108 11.87 0.32 7.17
C LEU A 108 12.57 1.63 6.77
N TRP A 109 13.47 2.15 7.60
CA TRP A 109 14.18 3.41 7.34
C TRP A 109 15.27 3.24 6.28
N VAL A 110 15.45 4.25 5.44
CA VAL A 110 16.52 4.23 4.42
C VAL A 110 17.83 4.71 5.03
N HIS A 111 17.77 5.74 5.86
CA HIS A 111 18.92 6.32 6.52
C HIS A 111 19.02 5.75 7.94
N LYS A 112 20.24 5.42 8.34
CA LYS A 112 20.49 4.93 9.70
C LYS A 112 20.13 6.04 10.70
N ASP A 113 19.39 5.68 11.75
CA ASP A 113 19.00 6.56 12.87
C ASP A 113 18.14 7.78 12.48
N ILE A 114 17.65 7.85 11.24
CA ILE A 114 16.75 8.91 10.76
C ILE A 114 15.45 8.27 10.25
N PRO A 115 14.31 8.51 10.92
CA PRO A 115 13.02 8.05 10.43
C PRO A 115 12.70 8.60 9.03
N ASN A 116 12.16 7.73 8.17
CA ASN A 116 11.67 8.18 6.86
C ASN A 116 10.44 9.10 6.98
N LEU A 117 9.68 8.95 8.08
CA LEU A 117 8.41 9.60 8.32
C LEU A 117 8.35 10.08 9.76
N ASP A 118 8.22 11.38 9.94
CA ASP A 118 8.34 12.03 11.25
C ASP A 118 7.02 11.95 12.03
N TYR A 119 5.89 12.15 11.35
CA TYR A 119 4.57 12.09 11.97
C TYR A 119 3.55 11.38 11.09
N VAL A 120 2.65 10.66 11.74
CA VAL A 120 1.45 10.09 11.11
C VAL A 120 0.23 10.59 11.86
N LEU A 121 -0.66 11.28 11.15
CA LEU A 121 -1.95 11.72 11.65
C LEU A 121 -3.02 10.79 11.10
N THR A 122 -3.99 10.44 11.94
CA THR A 122 -5.19 9.75 11.47
C THR A 122 -6.15 10.73 10.81
N THR A 123 -7.14 10.22 10.05
CA THR A 123 -8.24 11.06 9.53
C THR A 123 -8.95 11.81 10.67
N LYS A 124 -9.22 11.15 11.80
CA LYS A 124 -9.83 11.76 12.98
C LYS A 124 -9.00 12.92 13.53
N GLU A 125 -7.72 12.69 13.80
CA GLU A 125 -6.81 13.71 14.33
C GLU A 125 -6.64 14.88 13.36
N THR A 126 -6.66 14.61 12.05
CA THR A 126 -6.60 15.66 11.02
C THR A 126 -7.87 16.51 11.05
N VAL A 127 -9.05 15.90 11.17
CA VAL A 127 -10.32 16.63 11.31
C VAL A 127 -10.34 17.48 12.58
N GLU A 128 -9.86 16.93 13.70
CA GLU A 128 -9.72 17.67 14.95
C GLU A 128 -8.79 18.87 14.79
N LEU A 129 -7.63 18.69 14.14
CA LEU A 129 -6.69 19.77 13.88
C LEU A 129 -7.29 20.87 12.97
N ILE A 130 -8.01 20.49 11.91
CA ILE A 130 -8.72 21.44 11.03
C ILE A 130 -9.73 22.27 11.85
N ASN A 131 -10.50 21.61 12.72
CA ASN A 131 -11.47 22.27 13.60
C ASN A 131 -10.81 23.21 14.61
N THR A 132 -9.71 22.77 15.25
CA THR A 132 -8.94 23.59 16.21
C THR A 132 -8.36 24.82 15.54
N LEU A 133 -7.86 24.69 14.32
CA LEU A 133 -7.34 25.79 13.51
C LEU A 133 -8.45 26.67 12.90
N LYS A 134 -9.73 26.32 13.13
CA LYS A 134 -10.91 26.99 12.60
C LYS A 134 -10.87 27.16 11.08
N ILE A 135 -10.35 26.13 10.39
CA ILE A 135 -10.30 26.10 8.94
C ILE A 135 -11.65 25.63 8.43
N ASP A 136 -12.34 26.47 7.65
CA ASP A 136 -13.50 26.04 6.88
C ASP A 136 -13.02 25.24 5.66
N PHE A 137 -12.98 23.92 5.82
CA PHE A 137 -12.48 23.01 4.79
C PHE A 137 -13.29 23.07 3.50
N LYS A 138 -14.61 23.28 3.60
CA LYS A 138 -15.49 23.36 2.43
C LYS A 138 -15.21 24.66 1.65
N ALA A 139 -15.16 25.78 2.37
CA ALA A 139 -14.84 27.06 1.77
C ALA A 139 -13.42 27.10 1.18
N ALA A 140 -12.46 26.39 1.78
CA ALA A 140 -11.08 26.32 1.26
C ALA A 140 -11.01 25.70 -0.14
N GLY A 141 -11.87 24.72 -0.44
CA GLY A 141 -11.99 24.14 -1.79
C GLY A 141 -12.77 25.01 -2.75
N GLU A 142 -13.95 25.48 -2.33
CA GLU A 142 -14.88 26.23 -3.19
C GLU A 142 -14.37 27.63 -3.55
N ASN A 143 -13.65 28.28 -2.63
CA ASN A 143 -13.19 29.67 -2.77
C ASN A 143 -11.70 29.78 -3.10
N ALA A 144 -11.06 28.70 -3.55
CA ALA A 144 -9.65 28.74 -3.93
C ALA A 144 -9.43 29.74 -5.08
N GLN A 145 -8.76 30.85 -4.79
CA GLN A 145 -8.48 31.89 -5.79
C GLN A 145 -7.54 31.40 -6.90
N ASN A 146 -6.69 30.42 -6.58
CA ASN A 146 -5.81 29.77 -7.55
C ASN A 146 -6.21 28.28 -7.66
N PRO A 147 -6.76 27.82 -8.78
CA PRO A 147 -7.09 26.41 -8.97
C PRO A 147 -5.89 25.47 -8.80
N GLN A 148 -4.67 25.91 -9.10
CA GLN A 148 -3.45 25.11 -8.90
C GLN A 148 -3.16 24.85 -7.41
N SER A 149 -3.67 25.69 -6.49
CA SER A 149 -3.51 25.42 -5.05
C SER A 149 -4.38 24.27 -4.55
N LEU A 150 -5.23 23.70 -5.41
CA LEU A 150 -6.02 22.50 -5.14
C LEU A 150 -5.34 21.22 -5.68
N GLU A 151 -4.26 21.37 -6.44
CA GLU A 151 -3.51 20.23 -6.99
C GLU A 151 -2.41 19.81 -6.03
N PHE A 152 -2.04 18.52 -6.08
CA PHE A 152 -0.87 18.01 -5.36
C PHE A 152 0.42 18.49 -6.02
N ASP A 153 1.48 18.68 -5.22
CA ASP A 153 2.76 19.17 -5.70
C ASP A 153 3.48 18.16 -6.60
N SER A 154 3.95 18.65 -7.75
CA SER A 154 4.67 17.86 -8.74
C SER A 154 6.14 17.66 -8.36
N PRO A 155 6.75 16.49 -8.67
CA PRO A 155 6.14 15.37 -9.38
C PRO A 155 5.53 14.31 -8.46
N LEU A 156 5.64 14.46 -7.14
CA LEU A 156 5.23 13.43 -6.18
C LEU A 156 3.70 13.35 -5.99
N GLY A 157 2.94 14.30 -6.54
CA GLY A 157 1.47 14.30 -6.59
C GLY A 157 0.87 13.56 -7.80
N LEU A 158 1.68 13.10 -8.75
CA LEU A 158 1.21 12.49 -10.00
C LEU A 158 0.99 10.99 -9.81
N ALA A 159 -0.23 10.57 -9.49
CA ALA A 159 -0.61 9.17 -9.27
C ALA A 159 -1.55 8.61 -10.34
N SER A 160 -1.79 7.30 -10.33
CA SER A 160 -2.76 6.59 -11.17
C SER A 160 -4.01 6.16 -10.40
N GLY A 161 -5.08 5.84 -11.13
CA GLY A 161 -6.30 5.25 -10.58
C GLY A 161 -6.08 3.90 -9.89
N ALA A 162 -5.04 3.14 -10.28
CA ALA A 162 -4.68 1.89 -9.62
C ALA A 162 -4.18 2.12 -8.18
N GLY A 163 -3.50 3.25 -7.93
CA GLY A 163 -3.08 3.64 -6.59
C GLY A 163 -4.26 3.93 -5.67
N ALA A 164 -5.35 4.53 -6.19
CA ALA A 164 -6.51 4.88 -5.39
C ALA A 164 -7.32 3.65 -4.91
N ILE A 165 -7.46 2.62 -5.73
CA ILE A 165 -8.24 1.42 -5.35
C ILE A 165 -7.57 0.62 -4.22
N PHE A 166 -6.28 0.84 -3.96
CA PHE A 166 -5.53 0.25 -2.84
C PHE A 166 -6.25 0.39 -1.49
N GLY A 167 -7.02 1.47 -1.32
CA GLY A 167 -7.78 1.75 -0.09
C GLY A 167 -8.92 0.77 0.21
N THR A 168 -9.35 -0.08 -0.73
CA THR A 168 -10.43 -1.05 -0.54
C THR A 168 -9.97 -2.49 -0.73
N THR A 169 -10.66 -3.44 -0.10
CA THR A 169 -10.30 -4.86 -0.26
C THR A 169 -10.41 -5.32 -1.71
N GLY A 170 -9.36 -5.99 -2.16
CA GLY A 170 -9.14 -6.49 -3.50
C GLY A 170 -8.48 -5.47 -4.40
N GLY A 171 -8.31 -4.22 -3.95
CA GLY A 171 -7.70 -3.16 -4.74
C GLY A 171 -6.21 -3.34 -4.95
N VAL A 172 -5.46 -3.75 -3.92
CA VAL A 172 -4.03 -4.05 -4.03
C VAL A 172 -3.81 -5.18 -5.01
N MET A 173 -4.57 -6.26 -4.84
CA MET A 173 -4.50 -7.42 -5.72
C MET A 173 -4.93 -7.09 -7.14
N GLU A 174 -6.03 -6.36 -7.34
CA GLU A 174 -6.49 -5.97 -8.68
C GLU A 174 -5.42 -5.12 -9.39
N ALA A 175 -4.84 -4.14 -8.69
CA ALA A 175 -3.79 -3.29 -9.24
C ALA A 175 -2.50 -4.05 -9.58
N ALA A 176 -2.00 -4.88 -8.67
CA ALA A 176 -0.83 -5.72 -8.91
C ALA A 176 -1.04 -6.69 -10.08
N LEU A 177 -2.23 -7.27 -10.22
CA LEU A 177 -2.55 -8.18 -11.32
C LEU A 177 -2.72 -7.47 -12.67
N ARG A 178 -3.24 -6.23 -12.70
CA ARG A 178 -3.26 -5.40 -13.92
C ARG A 178 -1.84 -5.21 -14.46
N THR A 179 -0.91 -4.85 -13.59
CA THR A 179 0.50 -4.61 -13.93
C THR A 179 1.25 -5.91 -14.25
N ALA A 180 1.05 -6.98 -13.46
CA ALA A 180 1.66 -8.28 -13.71
C ALA A 180 1.23 -8.88 -15.06
N TYR A 181 -0.04 -8.68 -15.45
CA TYR A 181 -0.52 -9.06 -16.78
C TYR A 181 0.24 -8.33 -17.89
N PHE A 182 0.47 -7.02 -17.73
CA PHE A 182 1.26 -6.24 -18.69
C PHE A 182 2.71 -6.74 -18.75
N PHE A 183 3.37 -6.97 -17.62
CA PHE A 183 4.74 -7.49 -17.60
C PHE A 183 4.90 -8.87 -18.26
N LEU A 184 3.89 -9.74 -18.15
CA LEU A 184 3.92 -11.07 -18.75
C LEU A 184 3.55 -11.08 -20.24
N THR A 185 2.69 -10.17 -20.69
CA THR A 185 2.07 -10.24 -22.04
C THR A 185 2.47 -9.09 -22.96
N GLY A 186 3.05 -8.02 -22.43
CA GLY A 186 3.30 -6.76 -23.14
C GLY A 186 2.03 -5.98 -23.51
N LYS A 187 0.86 -6.36 -22.99
CA LYS A 187 -0.43 -5.74 -23.32
C LYS A 187 -1.24 -5.45 -22.05
N ASN A 188 -2.03 -4.38 -22.10
CA ASN A 188 -2.99 -4.09 -21.04
C ASN A 188 -4.19 -5.04 -21.11
N LEU A 189 -4.81 -5.30 -19.95
CA LEU A 189 -6.10 -5.99 -19.89
C LEU A 189 -7.15 -5.18 -20.67
N GLN A 190 -7.99 -5.85 -21.45
CA GLN A 190 -9.11 -5.20 -22.14
C GLN A 190 -10.13 -4.62 -21.15
N LYS A 191 -10.30 -5.29 -20.01
CA LYS A 191 -11.14 -4.86 -18.91
C LYS A 191 -10.32 -4.87 -17.63
N PHE A 192 -10.13 -3.69 -17.05
CA PHE A 192 -9.32 -3.50 -15.85
C PHE A 192 -9.98 -4.05 -14.59
N GLU A 193 -11.31 -4.14 -14.56
CA GLU A 193 -12.05 -4.70 -13.44
C GLU A 193 -12.01 -6.24 -13.50
N ILE A 194 -11.24 -6.85 -12.59
CA ILE A 194 -11.09 -8.29 -12.53
C ILE A 194 -12.23 -8.88 -11.69
N GLN A 195 -13.04 -9.72 -12.33
CA GLN A 195 -14.15 -10.40 -11.65
C GLN A 195 -13.64 -11.33 -10.56
N GLY A 196 -14.33 -11.33 -9.42
CA GLY A 196 -14.00 -12.22 -8.29
C GLY A 196 -12.96 -11.68 -7.31
N ILE A 197 -12.36 -10.51 -7.55
CA ILE A 197 -11.33 -9.93 -6.67
C ILE A 197 -11.92 -8.93 -5.69
N ARG A 198 -12.81 -8.05 -6.17
CA ARG A 198 -13.43 -7.00 -5.35
C ARG A 198 -14.24 -7.64 -4.24
N ASN A 199 -13.73 -7.57 -3.01
CA ASN A 199 -14.30 -8.29 -1.88
C ASN A 199 -15.07 -7.33 -0.96
N THR A 200 -16.25 -7.75 -0.54
CA THR A 200 -17.10 -7.07 0.46
C THR A 200 -17.32 -7.92 1.71
N GLU A 201 -16.85 -9.16 1.69
CA GLU A 201 -16.94 -10.14 2.76
C GLU A 201 -15.58 -10.33 3.46
N PHE A 202 -15.49 -11.23 4.43
CA PHE A 202 -14.24 -11.50 5.13
C PHE A 202 -13.21 -12.25 4.27
N LYS A 203 -13.66 -13.02 3.29
CA LYS A 203 -12.81 -13.84 2.42
C LYS A 203 -13.43 -13.99 1.04
N ARG A 204 -12.62 -13.93 -0.01
CA ARG A 204 -13.07 -14.19 -1.39
C ARG A 204 -11.99 -14.89 -2.20
N GLU A 205 -12.34 -16.04 -2.76
CA GLU A 205 -11.49 -16.80 -3.68
C GLU A 205 -11.71 -16.33 -5.12
N GLY A 206 -10.63 -16.30 -5.90
CA GLY A 206 -10.68 -15.99 -7.33
C GLY A 206 -9.79 -16.93 -8.13
N LYS A 207 -10.11 -17.08 -9.42
CA LYS A 207 -9.26 -17.77 -10.40
C LYS A 207 -9.08 -16.88 -11.61
N LEU A 208 -7.84 -16.72 -12.07
CA LEU A 208 -7.55 -16.01 -13.31
C LEU A 208 -6.38 -16.65 -14.06
N THR A 209 -6.26 -16.37 -15.34
CA THR A 209 -5.08 -16.75 -16.13
C THR A 209 -4.39 -15.49 -16.63
N ILE A 210 -3.11 -15.31 -16.30
CA ILE A 210 -2.29 -14.19 -16.77
C ILE A 210 -1.03 -14.73 -17.42
N GLY A 211 -0.73 -14.31 -18.65
CA GLY A 211 0.49 -14.77 -19.35
C GLY A 211 0.66 -16.29 -19.42
N GLY A 212 -0.43 -17.07 -19.50
CA GLY A 212 -0.38 -18.53 -19.47
C GLY A 212 -0.31 -19.18 -18.08
N HIS A 213 -0.12 -18.40 -17.01
CA HIS A 213 -0.15 -18.87 -15.63
C HIS A 213 -1.58 -18.91 -15.09
N LYS A 214 -2.04 -20.10 -14.66
CA LYS A 214 -3.32 -20.27 -13.96
C LYS A 214 -3.14 -19.94 -12.48
N LEU A 215 -3.76 -18.87 -12.01
CA LEU A 215 -3.64 -18.38 -10.65
C LEU A 215 -4.93 -18.63 -9.86
N ASN A 216 -4.77 -19.28 -8.72
CA ASN A 216 -5.74 -19.22 -7.63
C ASN A 216 -5.32 -18.09 -6.68
N ILE A 217 -6.23 -17.16 -6.42
CA ILE A 217 -5.99 -15.97 -5.62
C ILE A 217 -6.97 -15.87 -4.46
N LEU A 218 -6.61 -15.10 -3.44
CA LEU A 218 -7.42 -14.93 -2.24
C LEU A 218 -7.32 -13.51 -1.70
N THR A 219 -8.46 -12.86 -1.45
CA THR A 219 -8.50 -11.69 -0.55
C THR A 219 -9.02 -12.11 0.81
N VAL A 220 -8.39 -11.67 1.89
CA VAL A 220 -8.85 -11.88 3.27
C VAL A 220 -8.80 -10.58 4.06
N ASN A 221 -9.88 -10.25 4.77
CA ASN A 221 -10.03 -9.06 5.62
C ASN A 221 -10.11 -9.41 7.11
N SER A 222 -9.47 -10.51 7.52
CA SER A 222 -9.62 -11.06 8.86
C SER A 222 -8.47 -12.00 9.19
N LEU A 223 -7.80 -11.72 10.32
CA LEU A 223 -6.76 -12.62 10.84
C LEU A 223 -7.33 -13.98 11.25
N LYS A 224 -8.59 -14.03 11.68
CA LYS A 224 -9.28 -15.29 11.99
C LYS A 224 -9.47 -16.16 10.73
N GLU A 225 -9.84 -15.56 9.61
CA GLU A 225 -10.08 -16.29 8.35
C GLU A 225 -8.80 -16.76 7.65
N ILE A 226 -7.68 -16.05 7.83
CA ILE A 226 -6.39 -16.45 7.26
C ILE A 226 -5.71 -17.54 8.10
N THR A 227 -6.01 -17.65 9.40
CA THR A 227 -5.35 -18.59 10.33
C THR A 227 -5.38 -20.06 9.84
N PRO A 228 -6.52 -20.63 9.38
CA PRO A 228 -6.52 -22.00 8.85
C PRO A 228 -5.59 -22.20 7.67
N ILE A 229 -5.44 -21.18 6.81
CA ILE A 229 -4.60 -21.23 5.61
C ILE A 229 -3.12 -21.17 5.99
N LEU A 230 -2.76 -20.40 7.03
CA LEU A 230 -1.41 -20.37 7.57
C LEU A 230 -1.04 -21.69 8.22
N ASN A 231 -1.96 -22.28 9.00
CA ASN A 231 -1.74 -23.59 9.62
C ASN A 231 -1.54 -24.68 8.57
N GLU A 232 -2.36 -24.70 7.50
CA GLU A 232 -2.20 -25.64 6.39
C GLU A 232 -0.85 -25.44 5.69
N LEU A 233 -0.47 -24.19 5.39
CA LEU A 233 0.81 -23.87 4.74
C LEU A 233 2.01 -24.27 5.62
N LYS A 234 1.97 -23.96 6.92
CA LYS A 234 2.99 -24.33 7.91
C LYS A 234 3.16 -25.85 8.00
N GLN A 235 2.05 -26.59 8.04
CA GLN A 235 2.08 -28.05 8.22
C GLN A 235 2.49 -28.79 6.95
N THR A 236 2.04 -28.33 5.78
CA THR A 236 2.18 -29.09 4.52
C THR A 236 3.26 -28.55 3.60
N GLY A 237 3.71 -27.31 3.80
CA GLY A 237 4.56 -26.58 2.86
C GLY A 237 3.88 -26.28 1.52
N LYS A 238 2.56 -26.49 1.41
CA LYS A 238 1.79 -26.34 0.18
C LYS A 238 0.62 -25.38 0.40
N SER A 239 0.24 -24.67 -0.66
CA SER A 239 -0.99 -23.90 -0.71
C SER A 239 -1.67 -24.10 -2.05
N LYS A 240 -3.01 -24.13 -2.05
CA LYS A 240 -3.77 -24.07 -3.30
C LYS A 240 -3.71 -22.68 -3.94
N TYR A 241 -3.31 -21.64 -3.21
CA TYR A 241 -3.24 -20.26 -3.70
C TYR A 241 -1.82 -19.90 -4.16
N HIS A 242 -1.75 -18.89 -5.03
CA HIS A 242 -0.50 -18.35 -5.54
C HIS A 242 -0.26 -16.93 -5.04
N PHE A 243 -1.33 -16.14 -4.88
CA PHE A 243 -1.25 -14.76 -4.43
C PHE A 243 -2.40 -14.45 -3.46
N ILE A 244 -2.06 -13.90 -2.30
CA ILE A 244 -3.00 -13.67 -1.21
C ILE A 244 -2.86 -12.22 -0.72
N GLU A 245 -3.95 -11.47 -0.81
CA GLU A 245 -4.07 -10.14 -0.19
C GLU A 245 -4.64 -10.30 1.23
N VAL A 246 -3.94 -9.78 2.23
CA VAL A 246 -4.41 -9.80 3.62
C VAL A 246 -4.51 -8.39 4.18
N MET A 247 -5.70 -8.06 4.68
CA MET A 247 -5.98 -6.84 5.44
C MET A 247 -6.55 -7.23 6.81
N ASN A 248 -6.27 -6.43 7.83
CA ASN A 248 -6.85 -6.63 9.17
C ASN A 248 -8.25 -6.02 9.31
N CYS A 249 -8.48 -4.84 8.72
CA CYS A 249 -9.74 -4.12 8.87
C CYS A 249 -10.83 -4.71 7.95
N PRO A 250 -12.06 -4.93 8.45
CA PRO A 250 -13.21 -5.26 7.61
C PRO A 250 -13.38 -4.21 6.51
N LYS A 251 -13.56 -4.67 5.26
CA LYS A 251 -13.70 -3.82 4.05
C LYS A 251 -12.45 -3.01 3.64
N GLY A 252 -11.31 -3.24 4.28
CA GLY A 252 -10.02 -2.64 3.95
C GLY A 252 -9.79 -1.28 4.60
N CYS A 253 -8.82 -0.53 4.07
CA CYS A 253 -8.32 0.71 4.69
C CYS A 253 -9.38 1.81 4.82
N ILE A 254 -10.42 1.81 3.98
CA ILE A 254 -11.57 2.74 4.13
C ILE A 254 -12.30 2.65 5.47
N GLY A 255 -12.16 1.53 6.19
CA GLY A 255 -12.70 1.29 7.53
C GLY A 255 -11.62 1.13 8.61
N GLY A 256 -10.42 1.68 8.36
CA GLY A 256 -9.33 1.65 9.34
C GLY A 256 -9.67 2.38 10.64
N THR A 257 -8.99 2.03 11.73
CA THR A 257 -9.27 2.55 13.09
C THR A 257 -9.16 4.08 13.19
N GLY A 258 -8.30 4.68 12.36
CA GLY A 258 -8.10 6.13 12.28
C GLY A 258 -9.18 6.88 11.50
N GLN A 259 -10.15 6.19 10.89
CA GLN A 259 -11.27 6.81 10.19
C GLN A 259 -12.33 7.32 11.15
N TRP A 260 -13.03 8.40 10.77
CA TRP A 260 -14.08 9.03 11.59
C TRP A 260 -15.19 8.07 12.03
N THR A 261 -15.63 7.21 11.11
CA THR A 261 -16.75 6.29 11.32
C THR A 261 -16.60 5.04 10.45
N ASN A 262 -17.11 3.93 10.96
CA ASN A 262 -17.22 2.62 10.30
C ASN A 262 -18.68 2.26 9.95
N ASP A 263 -19.55 3.28 9.88
CA ASP A 263 -20.91 3.13 9.36
C ASP A 263 -20.91 2.46 7.98
N GLN A 264 -21.80 1.48 7.80
CA GLN A 264 -21.77 0.59 6.65
C GLN A 264 -22.13 1.31 5.34
N GLU A 265 -23.02 2.29 5.37
CA GLU A 265 -23.40 3.09 4.21
C GLU A 265 -22.27 4.04 3.82
N ILE A 266 -21.63 4.67 4.81
CA ILE A 266 -20.48 5.55 4.58
C ILE A 266 -19.31 4.76 3.97
N LEU A 267 -19.03 3.55 4.47
CA LEU A 267 -17.99 2.70 3.88
C LEU A 267 -18.30 2.33 2.43
N ALA A 268 -19.57 2.05 2.09
CA ALA A 268 -19.98 1.81 0.71
C ALA A 268 -19.75 3.04 -0.18
N LYS A 269 -20.10 4.25 0.30
CA LYS A 269 -19.84 5.51 -0.41
C LYS A 269 -18.35 5.76 -0.63
N ARG A 270 -17.51 5.57 0.39
CA ARG A 270 -16.04 5.68 0.28
C ARG A 270 -15.48 4.73 -0.78
N ARG A 271 -15.91 3.47 -0.75
CA ARG A 271 -15.50 2.46 -1.75
C ARG A 271 -15.89 2.87 -3.17
N ASN A 272 -17.12 3.31 -3.35
CA ASN A 272 -17.62 3.73 -4.67
C ASN A 272 -16.87 4.95 -5.19
N ALA A 273 -16.52 5.91 -4.33
CA ALA A 273 -15.71 7.06 -4.70
C ALA A 273 -14.33 6.66 -5.22
N LEU A 274 -13.65 5.71 -4.57
CA LEU A 274 -12.35 5.21 -5.04
C LEU A 274 -12.45 4.50 -6.41
N PHE A 275 -13.51 3.72 -6.63
CA PHE A 275 -13.71 3.07 -7.93
C PHE A 275 -14.14 4.04 -9.03
N ALA A 276 -14.91 5.08 -8.70
CA ALA A 276 -15.24 6.15 -9.63
C ALA A 276 -13.97 6.91 -10.03
N TYR A 277 -13.13 7.27 -9.04
CA TYR A 277 -11.83 7.88 -9.26
C TYR A 277 -10.98 7.03 -10.21
N ASP A 278 -10.79 5.73 -9.95
CA ASP A 278 -10.05 4.84 -10.85
C ASP A 278 -10.64 4.79 -12.26
N LYS A 279 -11.97 4.74 -12.39
CA LYS A 279 -12.64 4.62 -13.69
C LYS A 279 -12.48 5.87 -14.55
N GLU A 280 -12.51 7.04 -13.93
CA GLU A 280 -12.44 8.35 -14.59
C GLU A 280 -11.00 8.84 -14.75
N HIS A 281 -10.04 8.23 -14.05
CA HIS A 281 -8.64 8.64 -14.10
C HIS A 281 -8.02 8.41 -15.48
N LYS A 282 -7.20 9.37 -15.93
CA LYS A 282 -6.46 9.31 -17.20
C LYS A 282 -5.59 8.05 -17.32
N TYR A 283 -4.88 7.73 -16.24
CA TYR A 283 -4.05 6.53 -16.13
C TYR A 283 -4.66 5.60 -15.07
N ARG A 284 -4.97 4.35 -15.45
CA ARG A 284 -5.63 3.35 -14.58
C ARG A 284 -4.72 2.20 -14.17
N THR A 285 -3.43 2.36 -14.44
CA THR A 285 -2.38 1.36 -14.37
C THR A 285 -1.09 2.04 -13.95
N SER A 286 -0.41 1.48 -12.95
CA SER A 286 0.79 2.09 -12.38
C SER A 286 1.97 2.09 -13.37
N HIS A 287 2.04 1.10 -14.27
CA HIS A 287 3.06 1.07 -15.32
C HIS A 287 2.84 2.10 -16.43
N ASP A 288 1.68 2.75 -16.49
CA ASP A 288 1.41 3.86 -17.41
C ASP A 288 1.66 5.23 -16.77
N ASN A 289 1.99 5.29 -15.47
CA ASN A 289 2.35 6.52 -14.79
C ASN A 289 3.73 7.02 -15.28
N GLU A 290 3.72 8.13 -16.01
CA GLU A 290 4.93 8.72 -16.62
C GLU A 290 5.98 9.14 -15.60
N PHE A 291 5.58 9.64 -14.43
CA PHE A 291 6.56 9.98 -13.39
C PHE A 291 7.22 8.73 -12.83
N VAL A 292 6.46 7.64 -12.62
CA VAL A 292 7.03 6.37 -12.18
C VAL A 292 8.05 5.85 -13.19
N LYS A 293 7.73 5.88 -14.49
CA LYS A 293 8.69 5.51 -15.56
C LYS A 293 9.95 6.35 -15.49
N GLN A 294 9.82 7.67 -15.32
CA GLN A 294 10.93 8.59 -15.20
C GLN A 294 11.79 8.29 -13.96
N LEU A 295 11.15 8.08 -12.80
CA LEU A 295 11.81 7.75 -11.54
C LEU A 295 12.67 6.48 -11.68
N TYR A 296 12.13 5.44 -12.32
CA TYR A 296 12.94 4.24 -12.59
C TYR A 296 14.07 4.51 -13.56
N LYS A 297 13.84 5.26 -14.64
CA LYS A 297 14.88 5.57 -15.63
C LYS A 297 16.04 6.39 -15.02
N GLU A 298 15.73 7.38 -14.21
CA GLU A 298 16.72 8.35 -13.71
C GLU A 298 17.35 7.94 -12.37
N TYR A 299 16.60 7.25 -11.51
CA TYR A 299 17.02 7.06 -10.12
C TYR A 299 17.30 5.61 -9.74
N PHE A 300 16.45 4.66 -10.16
CA PHE A 300 16.58 3.23 -9.80
C PHE A 300 17.19 2.34 -10.89
N GLY A 301 17.24 2.80 -12.13
CA GLY A 301 17.61 2.05 -13.33
C GLY A 301 16.54 1.07 -13.81
N LYS A 302 16.21 0.07 -12.99
CA LYS A 302 15.22 -0.98 -13.31
C LYS A 302 14.47 -1.45 -12.06
N LEU A 303 13.32 -2.10 -12.26
CA LEU A 303 12.57 -2.78 -11.21
C LEU A 303 13.42 -3.86 -10.55
N GLY A 304 13.31 -4.01 -9.23
CA GLY A 304 14.12 -4.95 -8.45
C GLY A 304 15.64 -4.71 -8.56
N SER A 305 16.09 -3.50 -8.90
CA SER A 305 17.51 -3.15 -8.83
C SER A 305 18.01 -3.20 -7.38
N LYS A 306 19.34 -3.25 -7.19
CA LYS A 306 19.94 -3.19 -5.84
C LYS A 306 19.46 -1.96 -5.06
N LYS A 307 19.44 -0.80 -5.73
CA LYS A 307 18.99 0.46 -5.14
C LYS A 307 17.48 0.47 -4.85
N ALA A 308 16.67 -0.11 -5.74
CA ALA A 308 15.24 -0.31 -5.47
C ALA A 308 15.04 -1.20 -4.23
N HIS A 309 15.77 -2.32 -4.12
CA HIS A 309 15.71 -3.18 -2.93
C HIS A 309 16.13 -2.46 -1.64
N GLU A 310 17.17 -1.63 -1.66
CA GLU A 310 17.61 -0.89 -0.47
C GLU A 310 16.58 0.15 -0.01
N ILE A 311 15.89 0.82 -0.95
CA ILE A 311 15.01 1.95 -0.64
C ILE A 311 13.54 1.52 -0.49
N LEU A 312 13.07 0.62 -1.36
CA LEU A 312 11.66 0.28 -1.55
C LEU A 312 11.25 -1.07 -0.94
N HIS A 313 12.22 -1.91 -0.53
CA HIS A 313 11.93 -3.23 0.04
C HIS A 313 12.30 -3.30 1.52
N ALA A 314 11.52 -4.06 2.28
CA ALA A 314 11.69 -4.36 3.68
C ALA A 314 12.36 -5.72 3.89
N LYS A 315 12.95 -5.89 5.06
CA LYS A 315 13.35 -7.19 5.60
C LYS A 315 12.55 -7.44 6.86
N TYR A 316 11.70 -8.45 6.83
CA TYR A 316 10.98 -8.90 8.01
C TYR A 316 11.87 -9.83 8.82
N ILE A 317 11.74 -9.76 10.14
CA ILE A 317 12.55 -10.54 11.07
C ILE A 317 11.65 -11.37 11.98
N ASP A 318 12.20 -12.47 12.49
CA ASP A 318 11.52 -13.26 13.51
C ASP A 318 11.46 -12.45 14.81
N ARG A 319 10.24 -12.20 15.28
CA ARG A 319 9.93 -11.47 16.51
C ARG A 319 9.13 -12.33 17.49
N SER A 320 9.15 -13.65 17.33
CA SER A 320 8.38 -14.59 18.16
C SER A 320 8.83 -14.61 19.63
N GLU A 321 10.08 -14.23 19.91
CA GLU A 321 10.66 -14.14 21.25
C GLU A 321 10.61 -12.73 21.85
N GLU A 322 10.13 -11.72 21.13
CA GLU A 322 10.01 -10.36 21.67
C GLU A 322 8.88 -10.31 22.72
N GLU A 323 9.22 -9.88 23.94
CA GLU A 323 8.20 -9.57 24.94
C GLU A 323 7.25 -8.50 24.39
N SER A 324 5.93 -8.75 24.47
CA SER A 324 4.95 -7.78 24.04
C SER A 324 3.87 -7.55 25.07
N GLU A 325 3.60 -6.29 25.37
CA GLU A 325 2.27 -5.87 25.77
C GLU A 325 1.32 -6.32 24.65
N ASN A 326 0.46 -7.30 24.93
CA ASN A 326 -0.44 -7.91 23.96
C ASN A 326 -1.44 -6.89 23.41
N PHE A 327 -1.08 -6.16 22.36
CA PHE A 327 -1.99 -5.30 21.60
C PHE A 327 -2.75 -6.13 20.58
N THR A 328 -3.57 -7.07 21.05
CA THR A 328 -4.70 -7.51 20.21
C THR A 328 -5.61 -6.31 20.05
N CYS A 329 -5.72 -5.76 18.83
CA CYS A 329 -6.79 -4.80 18.51
C CYS A 329 -8.13 -5.47 18.86
N GLN A 330 -8.68 -5.12 20.01
CA GLN A 330 -10.04 -5.49 20.36
C GLN A 330 -10.96 -4.66 19.47
N TRP A 331 -11.49 -5.29 18.42
CA TRP A 331 -12.65 -4.76 17.74
C TRP A 331 -13.85 -4.93 18.68
N PRO A 332 -14.59 -3.85 19.01
CA PRO A 332 -15.82 -3.96 19.79
C PRO A 332 -16.91 -4.75 19.05
#